data_AF-A0A7S0GFJ7-F1
#
_entry.id   AF-A0A7S0GFJ7-F1
#
_cell.length_a   1.000
_cell.length_b   1.000
_cell.length_c   1.000
_cell.angle_alpha   90.00
_cell.angle_beta   90.00
_cell.angle_gamma   90.00
#
_symmetry.space_group_name_H-M   'P 1'
#
loop_
_entity.id
_entity.type
_entity.pdbx_description
1 polymer ?
#
loop_
_entity_poly.entity_id
_entity_poly.type
_entity_poly.pdbx_seq_one_letter_code
_entity_poly.pdbx_strand_id
1 'polypeptide(L)'
;TNEKKDNDAGHLMLDIGSNAGYYGLLAATYGLKTVAFDLQPECVAVIQNSILVNNLGENMRVIPKGVSEGKVNETTTMQVPDEGCNGRFPFADSAKISKHVDVELHPLQYYLPSSSKIIKMMKVDTEGNEKRVLMGALPFFASQKIKNAIVEVTPGHGFWSKANITAEEMSDVLIQIIDEYQYAMIPLIAKDSGKFQASMLSYVGAQNKTTILGEERIIFTDGKRATEYMLSRASPLQFDIWLLPSQDLHKLT
;
A
#
# COMPACT_ATOMS: atom_id res chain seq x y z
N THR A 1 8.15 -17.09 -38.93
CA THR A 1 8.91 -17.36 -37.69
C THR A 1 9.19 -16.07 -36.96
N ASN A 2 8.37 -15.78 -35.95
CA ASN A 2 8.70 -15.05 -34.71
C ASN A 2 7.39 -14.77 -33.97
N GLU A 3 6.61 -15.83 -33.74
CA GLU A 3 5.76 -15.89 -32.55
C GLU A 3 6.71 -16.07 -31.37
N LYS A 4 7.35 -14.98 -30.95
CA LYS A 4 8.04 -14.94 -29.67
C LYS A 4 6.93 -14.93 -28.61
N LYS A 5 6.57 -16.13 -28.16
CA LYS A 5 5.93 -16.46 -26.89
C LYS A 5 5.57 -15.22 -26.04
N ASP A 6 4.36 -14.71 -26.21
CA ASP A 6 3.65 -13.89 -25.22
C ASP A 6 3.15 -14.78 -24.05
N ASN A 7 4.03 -15.66 -23.57
CA ASN A 7 3.82 -16.45 -22.35
C ASN A 7 4.43 -15.77 -21.12
N ASP A 8 4.78 -14.49 -21.21
CA ASP A 8 5.10 -13.69 -20.03
C ASP A 8 3.79 -13.19 -19.43
N ALA A 9 3.20 -13.98 -18.54
CA ALA A 9 2.12 -13.56 -17.66
C ALA A 9 2.64 -12.46 -16.71
N GLY A 10 2.97 -11.30 -17.27
CA GLY A 10 3.78 -10.28 -16.62
C GLY A 10 3.11 -9.78 -15.35
N HIS A 11 3.71 -10.14 -14.23
CA HIS A 11 3.27 -9.72 -12.90
C HIS A 11 3.69 -8.27 -12.65
N LEU A 12 2.73 -7.43 -12.24
CA LEU A 12 2.94 -6.01 -11.97
C LEU A 12 3.15 -5.78 -10.47
N MET A 13 4.15 -4.95 -10.13
CA MET A 13 4.32 -4.32 -8.83
C MET A 13 3.85 -2.86 -8.89
N LEU A 14 3.02 -2.46 -7.93
CA LEU A 14 2.67 -1.07 -7.71
C LEU A 14 3.31 -0.61 -6.40
N ASP A 15 4.09 0.45 -6.45
CA ASP A 15 4.68 1.10 -5.27
C ASP A 15 4.03 2.48 -5.12
N ILE A 16 3.04 2.63 -4.24
CA ILE A 16 2.24 3.85 -4.10
C ILE A 16 2.67 4.60 -2.85
N GLY A 17 3.11 5.86 -3.04
CA GLY A 17 3.87 6.61 -2.04
C GLY A 17 5.26 5.99 -1.88
N SER A 18 6.02 6.06 -2.96
CA SER A 18 7.28 5.31 -3.10
C SER A 18 8.40 5.87 -2.22
N ASN A 19 8.32 7.13 -1.81
CA ASN A 19 9.38 7.90 -1.17
C ASN A 19 10.69 7.75 -1.99
N ALA A 20 11.74 7.15 -1.42
CA ALA A 20 13.00 6.92 -2.13
C ALA A 20 12.95 5.74 -3.15
N GLY A 21 11.81 5.06 -3.27
CA GLY A 21 11.56 3.96 -4.21
C GLY A 21 12.08 2.59 -3.78
N TYR A 22 12.35 2.38 -2.48
CA TYR A 22 13.01 1.17 -1.99
C TYR A 22 12.31 -0.12 -2.46
N TYR A 23 10.99 -0.24 -2.24
CA TYR A 23 10.23 -1.43 -2.59
C TYR A 23 10.10 -1.62 -4.10
N GLY A 24 9.83 -0.54 -4.83
CA GLY A 24 9.73 -0.57 -6.29
C GLY A 24 11.04 -0.96 -6.97
N LEU A 25 12.16 -0.39 -6.51
CA LEU A 25 13.50 -0.72 -6.99
C LEU A 25 13.84 -2.18 -6.69
N LEU A 26 13.57 -2.65 -5.47
CA LEU A 26 13.77 -4.05 -5.08
C LEU A 26 12.97 -5.01 -5.97
N ALA A 27 11.69 -4.72 -6.22
CA ALA A 27 10.87 -5.56 -7.11
C ALA A 27 11.43 -5.56 -8.55
N ALA A 28 11.88 -4.41 -9.03
CA ALA A 28 12.42 -4.26 -10.38
C ALA A 28 13.75 -4.99 -10.58
N THR A 29 14.62 -5.06 -9.54
CA THR A 29 15.86 -5.84 -9.59
C THR A 29 15.60 -7.35 -9.64
N TYR A 30 14.48 -7.81 -9.08
CA TYR A 30 13.99 -9.19 -9.24
C TYR A 30 13.20 -9.42 -10.55
N GLY A 31 13.16 -8.45 -11.46
CA GLY A 31 12.59 -8.60 -12.80
C GLY A 31 11.08 -8.37 -12.88
N LEU A 32 10.42 -7.89 -11.82
CA LEU A 32 9.02 -7.48 -11.92
C LEU A 32 8.91 -6.18 -12.70
N LYS A 33 7.84 -6.05 -13.50
CA LYS A 33 7.46 -4.75 -14.03
C LYS A 33 6.88 -3.94 -12.88
N THR A 34 7.43 -2.76 -12.65
CA THR A 34 7.12 -1.90 -11.51
C THR A 34 6.65 -0.54 -11.98
N VAL A 35 5.58 -0.04 -11.37
CA VAL A 35 5.15 1.35 -11.48
C VAL A 35 5.17 1.96 -10.09
N ALA A 36 6.07 2.93 -9.89
CA ALA A 36 6.16 3.73 -8.68
C ALA A 36 5.33 5.01 -8.83
N PHE A 37 4.71 5.46 -7.74
CA PHE A 37 3.96 6.70 -7.65
C PHE A 37 4.50 7.52 -6.49
N ASP A 38 4.93 8.74 -6.80
CA ASP A 38 5.27 9.71 -5.79
C ASP A 38 4.89 11.11 -6.25
N LEU A 39 4.52 11.95 -5.28
CA LEU A 39 4.07 13.31 -5.49
C LEU A 39 5.20 14.32 -5.25
N GLN A 40 6.20 13.97 -4.44
CA GLN A 40 7.28 14.87 -4.08
C GLN A 40 8.33 14.90 -5.21
N PRO A 41 8.64 16.09 -5.79
CA PRO A 41 9.61 16.22 -6.87
C PRO A 41 11.00 15.63 -6.54
N GLU A 42 11.50 15.83 -5.32
CA GLU A 42 12.81 15.30 -4.90
C GLU A 42 12.79 13.78 -4.79
N CYS A 43 11.72 13.18 -4.28
CA CYS A 43 11.54 11.72 -4.25
C CYS A 43 11.52 11.15 -5.66
N VAL A 44 10.74 11.76 -6.56
CA VAL A 44 10.70 11.39 -7.99
C VAL A 44 12.11 11.44 -8.60
N ALA A 45 12.87 12.51 -8.36
CA ALA A 45 14.22 12.66 -8.89
C ALA A 45 15.17 11.56 -8.36
N VAL A 46 15.09 11.23 -7.07
CA VAL A 46 15.85 10.12 -6.46
C VAL A 46 15.51 8.79 -7.13
N ILE A 47 14.23 8.51 -7.35
CA ILE A 47 13.78 7.27 -8.01
C ILE A 47 14.27 7.23 -9.46
N GLN A 48 14.09 8.31 -10.22
CA GLN A 48 14.55 8.39 -11.62
C GLN A 48 16.05 8.16 -11.75
N ASN A 49 16.85 8.80 -10.88
CA ASN A 49 18.29 8.59 -10.85
C ASN A 49 18.62 7.14 -10.52
N SER A 50 17.94 6.54 -9.53
CA SER A 50 18.14 5.14 -9.14
C SER A 50 17.80 4.18 -10.28
N ILE A 51 16.72 4.43 -11.04
CA ILE A 51 16.37 3.65 -12.23
C ILE A 51 17.48 3.74 -13.28
N LEU A 52 18.00 4.95 -13.54
CA LEU A 52 19.02 5.19 -14.55
C LEU A 52 20.35 4.52 -14.18
N VAL A 53 20.87 4.76 -12.98
CA VAL A 53 22.20 4.25 -12.58
C VAL A 53 22.24 2.72 -12.44
N ASN A 54 21.09 2.08 -12.20
CA ASN A 54 20.96 0.63 -12.10
C ASN A 54 20.48 -0.04 -13.40
N ASN A 55 20.32 0.71 -14.50
CA ASN A 55 19.78 0.21 -15.78
C ASN A 55 18.42 -0.49 -15.65
N LEU A 56 17.54 0.01 -14.78
CA LEU A 56 16.22 -0.59 -14.51
C LEU A 56 15.10 -0.03 -15.40
N GLY A 57 15.41 0.81 -16.39
CA GLY A 57 14.41 1.50 -17.21
C GLY A 57 13.46 0.57 -17.99
N GLU A 58 13.87 -0.66 -18.27
CA GLU A 58 12.97 -1.65 -18.88
C GLU A 58 11.95 -2.19 -17.87
N ASN A 59 12.30 -2.24 -16.58
CA ASN A 59 11.50 -2.88 -15.54
C ASN A 59 10.74 -1.91 -14.65
N MET A 60 11.21 -0.66 -14.52
CA MET A 60 10.61 0.30 -13.60
C MET A 60 10.43 1.66 -14.25
N ARG A 61 9.29 2.27 -13.97
CA ARG A 61 9.03 3.69 -14.21
C ARG A 61 8.41 4.32 -12.99
N VAL A 62 8.60 5.63 -12.84
CA VAL A 62 7.95 6.44 -11.81
C VAL A 62 6.97 7.41 -12.46
N ILE A 63 5.81 7.57 -11.82
CA ILE A 63 4.78 8.54 -12.18
C ILE A 63 4.82 9.65 -11.12
N PRO A 64 5.09 10.91 -11.50
CA PRO A 64 5.20 12.05 -10.58
C PRO A 64 3.82 12.63 -10.22
N LYS A 65 2.91 11.75 -9.79
CA LYS A 65 1.49 12.03 -9.54
C LYS A 65 0.98 11.08 -8.46
N GLY A 66 -0.09 11.48 -7.79
CA GLY A 66 -0.66 10.71 -6.70
C GLY A 66 -1.77 9.78 -7.17
N VAL A 67 -2.03 8.77 -6.34
CA VAL A 67 -3.19 7.89 -6.47
C VAL A 67 -4.21 8.31 -5.41
N SER A 68 -5.48 8.44 -5.80
CA SER A 68 -6.57 8.83 -4.90
C SER A 68 -7.90 8.22 -5.35
N GLU A 69 -8.98 8.53 -4.64
CA GLU A 69 -10.34 8.23 -5.06
C GLU A 69 -10.87 9.30 -6.04
N GLY A 70 -11.97 9.01 -6.73
CA GLY A 70 -12.72 10.06 -7.45
C GLY A 70 -12.28 10.34 -8.88
N LYS A 71 -12.23 11.62 -9.25
CA LYS A 71 -12.14 12.12 -10.64
C LYS A 71 -10.69 12.25 -11.10
N VAL A 72 -10.48 12.04 -12.40
CA VAL A 72 -9.21 12.33 -13.09
C VAL A 72 -8.90 13.82 -13.01
N ASN A 73 -7.62 14.16 -12.83
CA ASN A 73 -7.12 15.54 -12.66
C ASN A 73 -7.65 16.27 -11.42
N GLU A 74 -7.88 15.57 -10.30
CA GLU A 74 -8.05 16.26 -9.02
C GLU A 74 -6.73 16.91 -8.63
N THR A 75 -6.76 18.16 -8.15
CA THR A 75 -5.56 18.89 -7.73
C THR A 75 -5.62 19.19 -6.24
N THR A 76 -4.51 19.00 -5.55
CA THR A 76 -4.32 19.45 -4.17
C THR A 76 -2.95 20.09 -4.03
N THR A 77 -2.74 20.81 -2.94
CA THR A 77 -1.43 21.36 -2.60
C THR A 77 -0.78 20.47 -1.54
N MET A 78 0.50 20.16 -1.71
CA MET A 78 1.32 19.50 -0.70
C MET A 78 2.48 20.38 -0.27
N GLN A 79 2.94 20.17 0.96
CA GLN A 79 4.13 20.82 1.50
C GLN A 79 5.33 19.90 1.35
N VAL A 80 6.43 20.46 0.86
CA VAL A 80 7.68 19.74 0.66
C VAL A 80 8.84 20.46 1.34
N PRO A 81 9.85 19.73 1.86
CA PRO A 81 11.09 20.34 2.31
C PRO A 81 11.81 21.04 1.15
N ASP A 82 12.72 21.95 1.47
CA ASP A 82 13.55 22.61 0.45
C ASP A 82 14.45 21.62 -0.31
N GLU A 83 14.88 20.56 0.38
CA GLU A 83 15.76 19.51 -0.13
C GLU A 83 15.42 18.15 0.49
N GLY A 84 15.67 17.09 -0.25
CA GLY A 84 15.55 15.70 0.21
C GLY A 84 14.15 15.10 0.07
N CYS A 85 14.06 13.78 0.22
CA CYS A 85 12.83 12.99 0.06
C CYS A 85 12.24 12.65 1.43
N ASN A 86 11.57 13.62 2.06
CA ASN A 86 10.97 13.50 3.40
C ASN A 86 9.67 14.33 3.52
N GLY A 87 8.97 14.56 2.41
CA GLY A 87 7.67 15.23 2.38
C GLY A 87 6.61 14.41 3.13
N ARG A 88 5.58 15.09 3.66
CA ARG A 88 4.45 14.44 4.35
C ARG A 88 3.14 14.86 3.72
N PHE A 89 2.19 13.92 3.63
CA PHE A 89 0.86 14.15 3.05
C PHE A 89 -0.23 13.57 3.96
N PRO A 90 -1.32 14.26 4.30
CA PRO A 90 -1.60 15.67 4.10
C PRO A 90 -1.22 16.48 5.36
N PHE A 91 -0.35 17.47 5.16
CA PHE A 91 0.00 18.52 6.13
C PHE A 91 0.74 18.08 7.42
N ALA A 92 1.77 18.84 7.80
CA ALA A 92 2.19 18.97 9.20
C ALA A 92 2.90 20.31 9.41
N ASP A 93 2.32 21.14 10.28
CA ASP A 93 2.96 22.31 10.88
C ASP A 93 4.34 21.91 11.43
N SER A 94 5.40 22.25 10.70
CA SER A 94 6.74 22.29 11.27
C SER A 94 7.48 23.49 10.71
N ALA A 95 8.13 24.23 11.61
CA ALA A 95 8.78 25.51 11.36
C ALA A 95 10.00 25.45 10.40
N LYS A 96 10.18 24.36 9.64
CA LYS A 96 11.27 24.12 8.67
C LYS A 96 10.77 23.77 7.26
N ILE A 97 9.50 24.04 6.96
CA ILE A 97 8.86 23.79 5.67
C ILE A 97 8.60 25.13 4.99
N SER A 98 9.02 25.27 3.73
CA SER A 98 9.03 26.56 3.03
C SER A 98 8.34 26.55 1.66
N LYS A 99 8.10 25.37 1.04
CA LYS A 99 7.55 25.26 -0.32
C LYS A 99 6.22 24.51 -0.37
N HIS A 100 5.30 25.07 -1.14
CA HIS A 100 4.05 24.44 -1.53
C HIS A 100 4.15 24.07 -3.01
N VAL A 101 3.74 22.85 -3.34
CA VAL A 101 3.67 22.38 -4.73
C VAL A 101 2.27 21.87 -4.99
N ASP A 102 1.70 22.30 -6.11
CA ASP A 102 0.43 21.77 -6.59
C ASP A 102 0.68 20.43 -7.25
N VAL A 103 -0.16 19.47 -6.88
CA VAL A 103 -0.02 18.10 -7.32
C VAL A 103 -1.35 17.55 -7.78
N GLU A 104 -1.27 16.66 -8.75
CA GLU A 104 -2.44 16.01 -9.33
C GLU A 104 -2.59 14.60 -8.76
N LEU A 105 -3.83 14.27 -8.49
CA LEU A 105 -4.30 12.99 -8.00
C LEU A 105 -5.22 12.37 -9.05
N HIS A 106 -5.07 11.06 -9.23
CA HIS A 106 -5.89 10.30 -10.16
C HIS A 106 -6.23 8.93 -9.58
N PRO A 107 -7.40 8.36 -9.92
CA PRO A 107 -7.70 7.01 -9.52
C PRO A 107 -6.85 6.01 -10.31
N LEU A 108 -6.60 4.83 -9.74
CA LEU A 108 -5.60 3.88 -10.27
C LEU A 108 -5.90 3.47 -11.74
N GLN A 109 -7.18 3.42 -12.13
CA GLN A 109 -7.60 3.13 -13.50
C GLN A 109 -7.14 4.15 -14.54
N TYR A 110 -6.75 5.35 -14.13
CA TYR A 110 -6.19 6.35 -15.05
C TYR A 110 -4.82 5.89 -15.58
N TYR A 111 -4.02 5.24 -14.74
CA TYR A 111 -2.66 4.82 -15.09
C TYR A 111 -2.57 3.39 -15.63
N LEU A 112 -3.57 2.57 -15.29
CA LEU A 112 -3.62 1.16 -15.60
C LEU A 112 -4.90 0.86 -16.41
N PRO A 113 -4.79 0.48 -17.70
CA PRO A 113 -5.96 0.20 -18.54
C PRO A 113 -6.82 -0.94 -17.99
N SER A 114 -8.08 -1.05 -18.42
CA SER A 114 -9.01 -2.11 -17.98
C SER A 114 -8.52 -3.53 -18.32
N SER A 115 -7.68 -3.66 -19.35
CA SER A 115 -6.97 -4.90 -19.72
C SER A 115 -5.73 -5.18 -18.86
N SER A 116 -5.46 -4.37 -17.84
CA SER A 116 -4.25 -4.47 -17.02
C SER A 116 -4.06 -5.86 -16.46
N LYS A 117 -2.79 -6.26 -16.51
CA LYS A 117 -2.26 -7.53 -16.01
C LYS A 117 -2.57 -7.70 -14.51
N ILE A 118 -2.35 -8.91 -14.02
CA ILE A 118 -2.43 -9.22 -12.59
C ILE A 118 -1.43 -8.32 -11.83
N ILE A 119 -1.94 -7.59 -10.84
CA ILE A 119 -1.14 -6.86 -9.85
C ILE A 119 -0.69 -7.88 -8.83
N LYS A 120 0.54 -8.35 -8.98
CA LYS A 120 1.11 -9.38 -8.11
C LYS A 120 1.35 -8.85 -6.70
N MET A 121 1.74 -7.59 -6.62
CA MET A 121 2.03 -6.89 -5.38
C MET A 121 1.65 -5.41 -5.51
N MET A 122 1.06 -4.86 -4.47
CA MET A 122 0.77 -3.44 -4.31
C MET A 122 1.24 -3.00 -2.93
N LYS A 123 2.17 -2.04 -2.85
CA LYS A 123 2.52 -1.36 -1.61
C LYS A 123 1.79 -0.02 -1.57
N VAL A 124 1.21 0.33 -0.43
CA VAL A 124 0.56 1.62 -0.19
C VAL A 124 1.04 2.18 1.14
N ASP A 125 1.74 3.29 1.10
CA ASP A 125 2.04 4.10 2.28
C ASP A 125 2.18 5.53 1.78
N THR A 126 1.19 6.35 2.13
CA THR A 126 0.93 7.67 1.57
C THR A 126 0.70 8.70 2.67
N GLU A 127 1.26 8.41 3.86
CA GLU A 127 1.27 9.27 5.05
C GLU A 127 -0.14 9.72 5.53
N GLY A 128 -1.20 9.01 5.17
CA GLY A 128 -2.58 9.29 5.56
C GLY A 128 -3.62 9.25 4.44
N ASN A 129 -3.20 9.07 3.17
CA ASN A 129 -4.11 8.99 2.03
C ASN A 129 -4.56 7.55 1.69
N GLU A 130 -4.25 6.56 2.52
CA GLU A 130 -4.36 5.14 2.17
C GLU A 130 -5.81 4.75 1.88
N LYS A 131 -6.76 5.28 2.66
CA LYS A 131 -8.20 5.10 2.41
C LYS A 131 -8.60 5.51 1.00
N ARG A 132 -8.10 6.66 0.51
CA ARG A 132 -8.41 7.16 -0.85
C ARG A 132 -7.75 6.31 -1.92
N VAL A 133 -6.51 5.88 -1.70
CA VAL A 133 -5.82 4.95 -2.60
C VAL A 133 -6.59 3.64 -2.72
N LEU A 134 -7.00 3.05 -1.60
CA LEU A 134 -7.78 1.81 -1.57
C LEU A 134 -9.12 1.98 -2.28
N MET A 135 -9.82 3.09 -2.05
CA MET A 135 -11.05 3.42 -2.78
C MET A 135 -10.83 3.51 -4.29
N GLY A 136 -9.77 4.20 -4.74
CA GLY A 136 -9.37 4.25 -6.14
C GLY A 136 -8.96 2.89 -6.72
N ALA A 137 -8.62 1.92 -5.87
CA ALA A 137 -8.23 0.56 -6.24
C ALA A 137 -9.37 -0.48 -6.15
N LEU A 138 -10.56 -0.13 -5.62
CA LEU A 138 -11.68 -1.07 -5.46
C LEU A 138 -12.03 -1.85 -6.74
N PRO A 139 -12.03 -1.27 -7.96
CA PRO A 139 -12.30 -2.03 -9.18
C PRO A 139 -11.30 -3.19 -9.41
N PHE A 140 -10.06 -3.06 -8.95
CA PHE A 140 -9.02 -4.09 -9.06
C PHE A 140 -9.18 -5.16 -7.99
N PHE A 141 -9.62 -4.80 -6.78
CA PHE A 141 -10.02 -5.76 -5.76
C PHE A 141 -11.24 -6.57 -6.20
N ALA A 142 -12.30 -5.89 -6.65
CA ALA A 142 -13.54 -6.50 -7.14
C ALA A 142 -13.30 -7.48 -8.28
N SER A 143 -12.37 -7.16 -9.19
CA SER A 143 -11.98 -8.04 -10.30
C SER A 143 -10.87 -9.05 -9.96
N GLN A 144 -10.53 -9.22 -8.68
CA GLN A 144 -9.52 -10.19 -8.20
C GLN A 144 -8.14 -10.03 -8.84
N LYS A 145 -7.81 -8.82 -9.30
CA LYS A 145 -6.55 -8.52 -10.00
C LYS A 145 -5.39 -8.29 -9.05
N ILE A 146 -5.65 -7.84 -7.83
CA ILE A 146 -4.64 -7.65 -6.78
C ILE A 146 -4.44 -9.00 -6.07
N LYS A 147 -3.21 -9.53 -6.10
CA LYS A 147 -2.89 -10.80 -5.43
C LYS A 147 -2.35 -10.59 -4.03
N ASN A 148 -1.61 -9.50 -3.84
CA ASN A 148 -1.10 -9.08 -2.54
C ASN A 148 -1.12 -7.56 -2.50
N ALA A 149 -1.62 -7.00 -1.41
CA ALA A 149 -1.42 -5.60 -1.08
C ALA A 149 -0.89 -5.48 0.34
N ILE A 150 0.23 -4.77 0.52
CA ILE A 150 0.69 -4.33 1.84
C ILE A 150 0.36 -2.85 1.96
N VAL A 151 -0.35 -2.49 3.03
CA VAL A 151 -0.85 -1.14 3.26
C VAL A 151 -0.44 -0.72 4.65
N GLU A 152 0.22 0.41 4.78
CA GLU A 152 0.45 1.01 6.08
C GLU A 152 -0.88 1.59 6.60
N VAL A 153 -1.24 1.29 7.83
CA VAL A 153 -2.40 1.86 8.49
C VAL A 153 -1.97 2.62 9.73
N THR A 154 -2.57 3.79 9.95
CA THR A 154 -2.14 4.74 10.99
C THR A 154 -3.28 5.15 11.92
N PRO A 155 -4.03 4.21 12.54
CA PRO A 155 -5.24 4.52 13.29
C PRO A 155 -5.01 5.41 14.52
N GLY A 156 -3.80 5.42 15.07
CA GLY A 156 -3.45 6.22 16.25
C GLY A 156 -2.39 7.29 16.02
N HIS A 157 -1.89 7.45 14.80
CA HIS A 157 -0.80 8.40 14.49
C HIS A 157 -1.32 9.81 14.16
N GLY A 158 -2.62 9.96 13.92
CA GLY A 158 -3.26 11.25 13.60
C GLY A 158 -3.08 11.70 12.15
N PHE A 159 -2.60 10.83 11.26
CA PHE A 159 -2.49 11.12 9.83
C PHE A 159 -3.85 11.18 9.14
N TRP A 160 -4.72 10.20 9.40
CA TRP A 160 -6.08 10.20 8.84
C TRP A 160 -6.89 11.43 9.23
N SER A 161 -6.82 11.88 10.49
CA SER A 161 -7.56 13.06 10.92
C SER A 161 -7.11 14.34 10.22
N LYS A 162 -5.80 14.49 9.94
CA LYS A 162 -5.28 15.59 9.11
C LYS A 162 -5.75 15.49 7.66
N ALA A 163 -5.97 14.27 7.19
CA ALA A 163 -6.53 13.99 5.88
C ALA A 163 -8.05 14.13 5.83
N ASN A 164 -8.71 14.53 6.93
CA ASN A 164 -10.15 14.52 7.07
C ASN A 164 -10.75 13.14 6.73
N ILE A 165 -10.10 12.09 7.25
CA ILE A 165 -10.51 10.69 7.17
C ILE A 165 -10.66 10.18 8.60
N THR A 166 -11.78 9.49 8.88
CA THR A 166 -11.97 8.81 10.16
C THR A 166 -11.45 7.38 10.11
N ALA A 167 -11.17 6.80 11.29
CA ALA A 167 -10.76 5.41 11.37
C ALA A 167 -11.88 4.45 10.94
N GLU A 168 -13.13 4.86 11.18
CA GLU A 168 -14.34 4.17 10.74
C GLU A 168 -14.44 4.16 9.21
N GLU A 169 -14.18 5.28 8.53
CA GLU A 169 -14.19 5.34 7.05
C GLU A 169 -13.13 4.43 6.43
N MET A 170 -11.93 4.36 7.02
CA MET A 170 -10.91 3.40 6.59
C MET A 170 -11.35 1.96 6.85
N SER A 171 -11.93 1.69 8.03
CA SER A 171 -12.46 0.38 8.40
C SER A 171 -13.55 -0.09 7.43
N ASP A 172 -14.45 0.79 7.02
CA ASP A 172 -15.55 0.47 6.09
C ASP A 172 -15.00 0.04 4.72
N VAL A 173 -13.97 0.72 4.20
CA VAL A 173 -13.31 0.35 2.95
C VAL A 173 -12.63 -1.02 3.06
N LEU A 174 -11.97 -1.30 4.20
CA LEU A 174 -11.36 -2.61 4.44
C LEU A 174 -12.42 -3.71 4.57
N ILE A 175 -13.52 -3.46 5.29
CA ILE A 175 -14.65 -4.39 5.39
C ILE A 175 -15.22 -4.67 4.01
N GLN A 176 -15.38 -3.67 3.15
CA GLN A 176 -15.84 -3.88 1.79
C GLN A 176 -14.90 -4.81 1.01
N ILE A 177 -13.58 -4.57 1.06
CA ILE A 177 -12.58 -5.42 0.39
C ILE A 177 -12.66 -6.86 0.89
N ILE A 178 -12.89 -7.04 2.19
CA ILE A 178 -12.94 -8.35 2.83
C ILE A 178 -14.25 -9.09 2.55
N ASP A 179 -15.39 -8.49 2.88
CA ASP A 179 -16.70 -9.12 2.81
C ASP A 179 -17.25 -9.17 1.38
N GLU A 180 -17.14 -8.08 0.61
CA GLU A 180 -17.70 -8.04 -0.74
C GLU A 180 -16.76 -8.66 -1.77
N TYR A 181 -15.45 -8.40 -1.64
CA TYR A 181 -14.45 -8.86 -2.61
C TYR A 181 -13.67 -10.08 -2.14
N GLN A 182 -14.01 -10.68 -0.99
CA GLN A 182 -13.47 -11.96 -0.56
C GLN A 182 -11.94 -11.94 -0.41
N TYR A 183 -11.40 -10.90 0.23
CA TYR A 183 -10.01 -10.83 0.66
C TYR A 183 -9.89 -11.12 2.16
N ALA A 184 -8.71 -11.60 2.56
CA ALA A 184 -8.30 -11.69 3.94
C ALA A 184 -7.41 -10.51 4.30
N MET A 185 -7.42 -10.11 5.58
CA MET A 185 -6.55 -9.08 6.12
C MET A 185 -5.69 -9.65 7.25
N ILE A 186 -4.37 -9.51 7.12
CA ILE A 186 -3.39 -9.99 8.08
C ILE A 186 -2.63 -8.78 8.65
N PRO A 187 -2.80 -8.45 9.94
CA PRO A 187 -1.98 -7.45 10.60
C PRO A 187 -0.52 -7.90 10.70
N LEU A 188 0.41 -7.11 10.18
CA LEU A 188 1.85 -7.32 10.26
C LEU A 188 2.41 -6.53 11.44
N ILE A 189 2.46 -7.17 12.61
CA ILE A 189 2.86 -6.52 13.86
C ILE A 189 4.04 -7.27 14.45
N ALA A 190 5.13 -6.56 14.73
CA ALA A 190 6.28 -7.12 15.41
C ALA A 190 5.92 -7.52 16.85
N LYS A 191 6.21 -8.79 17.20
CA LYS A 191 5.92 -9.39 18.51
C LYS A 191 6.54 -8.62 19.69
N ASP A 192 7.69 -7.98 19.48
CA ASP A 192 8.41 -7.22 20.52
C ASP A 192 8.08 -5.72 20.53
N SER A 193 7.15 -5.27 19.67
CA SER A 193 6.50 -3.99 19.91
C SER A 193 5.73 -4.14 21.21
N GLY A 194 6.09 -3.41 22.27
CA GLY A 194 5.56 -3.57 23.65
C GLY A 194 4.04 -3.42 23.84
N LYS A 195 3.27 -3.40 22.74
CA LYS A 195 1.81 -3.36 22.65
C LYS A 195 1.20 -4.69 22.20
N PHE A 196 2.00 -5.67 21.77
CA PHE A 196 1.50 -6.95 21.27
C PHE A 196 1.14 -7.91 22.42
N GLN A 197 -0.15 -8.16 22.63
CA GLN A 197 -0.66 -9.12 23.62
C GLN A 197 -1.01 -10.47 23.00
N ALA A 198 -0.57 -11.56 23.66
CA ALA A 198 -0.85 -12.95 23.25
C ALA A 198 -2.36 -13.32 23.24
N SER A 199 -3.22 -12.54 23.91
CA SER A 199 -4.68 -12.63 23.81
C SER A 199 -5.20 -12.34 22.39
N MET A 200 -4.40 -11.77 21.50
CA MET A 200 -4.75 -11.63 20.09
C MET A 200 -4.74 -12.96 19.32
N LEU A 201 -4.05 -13.98 19.83
CA LEU A 201 -3.98 -15.32 19.21
C LEU A 201 -5.25 -16.15 19.39
N SER A 202 -6.13 -15.80 20.34
CA SER A 202 -7.40 -16.53 20.54
C SER A 202 -8.44 -16.22 19.45
N TYR A 203 -8.20 -15.21 18.62
CA TYR A 203 -9.06 -14.84 17.51
C TYR A 203 -8.77 -15.61 16.21
N VAL A 204 -7.65 -16.35 16.18
CA VAL A 204 -7.28 -17.24 15.07
C VAL A 204 -7.95 -18.59 15.29
N GLY A 205 -8.87 -18.99 14.41
CA GLY A 205 -9.51 -20.30 14.46
C GLY A 205 -8.49 -21.42 14.65
N ALA A 206 -8.77 -22.36 15.55
CA ALA A 206 -7.84 -23.37 16.03
C ALA A 206 -7.21 -24.28 14.93
N GLN A 207 -7.75 -24.25 13.70
CA GLN A 207 -7.31 -25.04 12.55
C GLN A 207 -6.16 -24.39 11.74
N ASN A 208 -5.86 -23.09 11.92
CA ASN A 208 -4.79 -22.38 11.20
C ASN A 208 -3.59 -22.03 12.10
N LYS A 209 -3.44 -22.72 13.24
CA LYS A 209 -2.33 -22.51 14.19
C LYS A 209 -0.98 -23.04 13.70
N THR A 210 -0.94 -23.71 12.54
CA THR A 210 0.25 -24.39 12.03
C THR A 210 1.18 -23.40 11.35
N THR A 211 1.94 -22.71 12.19
CA THR A 211 3.38 -22.48 12.07
C THR A 211 3.92 -22.24 10.66
N ILE A 212 3.84 -20.99 10.22
CA ILE A 212 4.85 -20.43 9.34
C ILE A 212 5.68 -19.43 10.17
N LEU A 213 6.96 -19.80 10.36
CA LEU A 213 8.13 -18.95 10.65
C LEU A 213 8.69 -18.87 12.08
N GLY A 214 10.01 -18.64 12.09
CA GLY A 214 10.95 -18.61 13.22
C GLY A 214 10.73 -17.47 14.22
N GLU A 215 11.82 -16.98 14.80
CA GLU A 215 11.83 -16.33 16.13
C GLU A 215 11.01 -15.01 16.22
N GLU A 216 10.69 -14.38 15.09
CA GLU A 216 9.87 -13.17 14.97
C GLU A 216 8.50 -13.50 14.30
N ARG A 217 7.38 -13.42 15.05
CA ARG A 217 6.07 -13.96 14.62
C ARG A 217 5.07 -12.90 14.17
N ILE A 218 4.29 -13.19 13.10
CA ILE A 218 3.14 -12.42 12.54
C ILE A 218 1.80 -13.12 12.94
N ILE A 219 0.70 -12.38 13.18
CA ILE A 219 -0.63 -12.95 13.54
C ILE A 219 -1.65 -12.78 12.42
N PHE A 220 -2.45 -13.83 12.19
CA PHE A 220 -3.55 -13.89 11.22
C PHE A 220 -4.91 -13.70 11.92
N THR A 221 -5.74 -12.75 11.50
CA THR A 221 -7.13 -12.63 11.97
C THR A 221 -8.10 -12.83 10.81
N ASP A 222 -9.24 -13.47 11.06
CA ASP A 222 -10.32 -13.53 10.08
C ASP A 222 -11.05 -12.18 9.95
N GLY A 223 -11.68 -12.00 8.79
CA GLY A 223 -12.01 -10.74 8.12
C GLY A 223 -12.90 -9.69 8.79
N LYS A 224 -13.35 -9.86 10.04
CA LYS A 224 -14.11 -8.83 10.78
C LYS A 224 -13.42 -8.36 12.05
N ARG A 225 -12.63 -9.25 12.64
CA ARG A 225 -11.91 -8.98 13.89
C ARG A 225 -10.64 -8.17 13.64
N ALA A 226 -10.13 -8.21 12.42
CA ALA A 226 -8.95 -7.48 12.00
C ALA A 226 -9.18 -5.96 12.03
N THR A 227 -10.34 -5.49 11.54
CA THR A 227 -10.73 -4.07 11.57
C THR A 227 -11.16 -3.65 12.99
N GLU A 228 -11.87 -4.50 13.73
CA GLU A 228 -12.15 -4.27 15.17
C GLU A 228 -10.86 -4.09 15.98
N TYR A 229 -9.84 -4.92 15.71
CA TYR A 229 -8.53 -4.81 16.34
C TYR A 229 -7.88 -3.46 16.02
N MET A 230 -7.85 -3.06 14.75
CA MET A 230 -7.29 -1.78 14.29
C MET A 230 -7.93 -0.58 15.01
N LEU A 231 -9.23 -0.64 15.29
CA LEU A 231 -9.96 0.40 16.02
C LEU A 231 -9.84 0.30 17.54
N SER A 232 -9.28 -0.80 18.06
CA SER A 232 -9.18 -1.04 19.49
C SER A 232 -8.00 -0.29 20.14
N ARG A 233 -8.08 -0.09 21.45
CA ARG A 233 -6.96 0.46 22.26
C ARG A 233 -5.72 -0.44 22.28
N ALA A 234 -5.84 -1.70 21.86
CA ALA A 234 -4.73 -2.64 21.78
C ALA A 234 -3.92 -2.50 20.47
N SER A 235 -4.43 -1.75 19.49
CA SER A 235 -3.73 -1.48 18.25
C SER A 235 -2.49 -0.59 18.48
N PRO A 236 -1.36 -0.87 17.81
CA PRO A 236 -0.32 0.11 17.55
C PRO A 236 -0.91 1.38 16.91
N LEU A 237 -0.17 2.49 17.03
CA LEU A 237 -0.58 3.75 16.39
C LEU A 237 -0.42 3.69 14.87
N GLN A 238 0.51 2.84 14.41
CA GLN A 238 0.89 2.61 13.02
C GLN A 238 1.41 1.17 12.89
N PHE A 239 1.01 0.48 11.84
CA PHE A 239 1.45 -0.87 11.48
C PHE A 239 1.04 -1.18 10.04
N ASP A 240 1.59 -2.24 9.45
CA ASP A 240 1.21 -2.68 8.11
C ASP A 240 0.11 -3.75 8.17
N ILE A 241 -0.77 -3.77 7.17
CA ILE A 241 -1.68 -4.87 6.91
C ILE A 241 -1.35 -5.52 5.57
N TRP A 242 -1.57 -6.82 5.46
CA TRP A 242 -1.50 -7.57 4.22
C TRP A 242 -2.89 -8.05 3.80
N LEU A 243 -3.32 -7.58 2.63
CA LEU A 243 -4.53 -8.01 1.94
C LEU A 243 -4.19 -9.00 0.82
N LEU A 244 -4.92 -10.12 0.77
CA LEU A 244 -4.81 -11.14 -0.27
C LEU A 244 -6.15 -11.84 -0.48
N PRO A 245 -6.44 -12.43 -1.66
CA PRO A 245 -7.66 -13.21 -1.84
C PRO A 245 -7.81 -14.29 -0.76
N SER A 246 -8.98 -14.38 -0.12
CA SER A 246 -9.22 -15.31 1.00
C SER A 246 -8.97 -16.76 0.62
N GLN A 247 -9.27 -17.10 -0.63
CA GLN A 247 -9.00 -18.43 -1.18
C GLN A 247 -7.51 -18.77 -1.24
N ASP A 248 -6.59 -17.80 -1.21
CA ASP A 248 -5.15 -18.01 -1.26
C ASP A 248 -4.50 -18.13 0.13
N LEU A 249 -5.26 -17.96 1.22
CA LEU A 249 -4.76 -18.09 2.61
C LEU A 249 -4.10 -19.45 2.89
N HIS A 250 -4.62 -20.53 2.31
CA HIS A 250 -4.07 -21.89 2.47
C HIS A 250 -2.65 -22.05 1.91
N LYS A 251 -2.16 -21.10 1.11
CA LYS A 251 -0.78 -21.11 0.58
C LYS A 251 0.23 -20.59 1.62
N LEU A 252 -0.25 -20.04 2.73
CA LEU A 252 0.55 -19.52 3.84
C LEU A 252 0.68 -20.53 4.99
N THR A 253 0.34 -21.81 4.74
CA THR A 253 0.50 -22.94 5.65
C THR A 253 1.32 -24.02 4.95
#